data_AF-A0A5K1F870-F1
#
_entry.id   AF-A0A5K1F870-F1
#
_cell.length_a   1.000
_cell.length_b   1.000
_cell.length_c   1.000
_cell.angle_alpha   90.00
_cell.angle_beta   90.00
_cell.angle_gamma   90.00
#
_symmetry.space_group_name_H-M   'P 1'
#
loop_
_entity.id
_entity.type
_entity.pdbx_description
1 polymer ?
#
loop_
_entity_poly.entity_id
_entity_poly.type
_entity_poly.pdbx_seq_one_letter_code
_entity_poly.pdbx_strand_id
1 'polypeptide(L)' 'TMVALLIAGCSAALAVGYIAKYGNAHAGWIPVCRYMESFCNIGVISIVFSFGAFLVFYLLAAITMKSPRQIPVASC' A
#
# COMPACT_ATOMS: atom_id res chain seq x y z
N THR A 1 -14.13 6.20 3.39
CA THR A 1 -13.22 7.20 4.01
C THR A 1 -11.98 6.57 4.63
N MET A 2 -12.05 5.44 5.35
CA MET A 2 -10.87 4.79 5.97
C MET A 2 -9.84 4.22 4.96
N VAL A 3 -10.28 3.56 3.88
CA VAL A 3 -9.39 2.98 2.85
C VAL A 3 -8.56 4.06 2.13
N ALA A 4 -9.15 5.23 1.89
CA ALA A 4 -8.48 6.34 1.22
C ALA A 4 -7.29 6.90 2.04
N LEU A 5 -7.46 7.02 3.36
CA LEU A 5 -6.39 7.48 4.27
C LEU A 5 -5.21 6.49 4.29
N LEU A 6 -5.49 5.19 4.31
CA LEU A 6 -4.45 4.16 4.31
C LEU A 6 -3.63 4.17 3.01
N ILE A 7 -4.31 4.32 1.86
CA ILE A 7 -3.63 4.41 0.55
C ILE A 7 -2.80 5.68 0.45
N ALA A 8 -3.31 6.81 0.95
CA ALA A 8 -2.53 8.06 1.01
C ALA A 8 -1.25 7.89 1.82
N GLY A 9 -1.33 7.30 3.02
CA GLY A 9 -0.16 7.00 3.85
C GLY A 9 0.84 6.05 3.17
N CYS A 10 0.35 4.96 2.56
CA CYS A 10 1.20 4.03 1.82
C CYS A 10 1.91 4.72 0.65
N SER A 11 1.21 5.58 -0.11
CA SER A 11 1.80 6.31 -1.24
C SER A 11 2.90 7.30 -0.80
N ALA A 12 2.73 7.96 0.35
CA ALA A 12 3.78 8.78 0.93
C ALA A 12 5.00 7.93 1.34
N ALA A 13 4.77 6.80 2.01
CA ALA A 13 5.84 5.87 2.39
C ALA A 13 6.58 5.30 1.17
N LEU A 14 5.89 5.03 0.07
CA LEU A 14 6.48 4.62 -1.22
C LEU A 14 7.40 5.68 -1.80
N ALA A 15 6.94 6.94 -1.85
CA ALA A 15 7.74 8.04 -2.37
C ALA A 15 9.02 8.23 -1.55
N VAL A 16 8.90 8.21 -0.22
CA VAL A 16 10.04 8.30 0.70
C VAL A 16 10.96 7.08 0.58
N GLY A 17 10.39 5.88 0.46
CA GLY A 17 11.15 4.64 0.25
C GLY A 17 11.93 4.64 -1.08
N TYR A 18 11.36 5.25 -2.14
CA TYR A 18 12.03 5.38 -3.43
C TYR A 18 13.26 6.28 -3.35
N ILE A 19 13.12 7.47 -2.77
CA ILE A 19 14.26 8.38 -2.57
C ILE A 19 15.26 7.82 -1.54
N ALA A 20 14.82 7.02 -0.56
CA ALA A 20 15.71 6.34 0.37
C ALA A 20 16.54 5.23 -0.29
N LYS A 21 16.00 4.55 -1.31
CA LYS A 21 16.70 3.48 -2.04
C LYS A 21 17.64 4.01 -3.11
N TYR A 22 17.16 4.91 -3.98
CA TYR A 22 17.91 5.38 -5.14
C TYR A 22 18.70 6.67 -4.85
N GLY A 23 18.35 7.41 -3.80
CA GLY A 23 18.86 8.75 -3.56
C GLY A 23 18.30 9.76 -4.57
N ASN A 24 18.52 11.04 -4.30
CA ASN A 24 18.25 12.11 -5.26
C ASN A 24 19.26 13.23 -5.11
N ALA A 25 20.21 13.33 -6.06
CA ALA A 25 21.28 14.32 -6.02
C ALA A 25 20.75 15.76 -6.07
N HIS A 26 19.66 16.00 -6.79
CA HIS A 26 19.07 17.35 -6.91
C HIS A 26 18.47 17.86 -5.58
N ALA A 27 17.99 16.95 -4.73
CA ALA A 27 17.47 17.26 -3.41
C ALA A 27 18.51 17.08 -2.28
N GLY A 28 19.76 16.73 -2.62
CA GLY A 28 20.81 16.40 -1.64
C GLY A 28 20.54 15.11 -0.84
N TRP A 29 19.63 14.26 -1.29
CA TRP A 29 19.26 13.02 -0.60
C TRP A 29 20.22 11.89 -0.95
N ILE A 30 20.93 11.38 0.05
CA ILE A 30 21.80 10.21 -0.09
C ILE A 30 20.99 8.90 0.03
N PRO A 31 21.39 7.81 -0.64
CA PRO A 31 20.70 6.52 -0.56
C PRO A 31 20.92 5.86 0.82
N VAL A 32 20.00 6.09 1.75
CA VAL A 32 20.04 5.58 3.12
C VAL A 32 19.95 4.05 3.16
N CYS A 33 19.21 3.44 2.23
CA CYS A 33 19.07 1.98 2.17
C CYS A 33 20.39 1.23 2.01
N ARG A 34 21.46 1.88 1.52
CA ARG A 34 22.79 1.27 1.39
C ARG A 34 23.50 1.04 2.73
N TYR A 35 23.09 1.74 3.78
CA TYR A 35 23.64 1.60 5.14
C TYR A 35 22.80 0.66 6.01
N MET A 36 21.50 0.54 5.73
CA MET A 36 20.55 -0.27 6.50
C MET A 36 19.70 -1.15 5.58
N GLU A 37 20.37 -2.04 4.84
CA GLU A 37 19.75 -2.83 3.78
C GLU A 37 18.63 -3.75 4.30
N SER A 38 18.82 -4.37 5.48
CA SER A 38 17.82 -5.27 6.09
C SER A 38 16.50 -4.55 6.41
N PHE A 39 16.57 -3.36 7.01
CA PHE A 39 15.39 -2.54 7.30
C PHE A 39 14.70 -2.04 6.03
N CYS A 40 15.48 -1.65 5.03
CA CYS A 40 14.93 -1.21 3.75
C CYS A 40 14.19 -2.35 3.04
N ASN A 41 14.74 -3.56 3.04
CA ASN A 41 14.13 -4.71 2.41
C ASN A 41 12.81 -5.08 3.10
N ILE A 42 12.78 -5.15 4.44
CA ILE A 42 11.56 -5.44 5.20
C ILE A 42 10.48 -4.37 4.99
N GLY A 43 10.87 -3.10 4.89
CA GLY A 43 9.96 -1.98 4.66
C GLY A 43 9.32 -2.04 3.27
N VAL A 44 10.12 -2.31 2.23
CA VAL A 44 9.62 -2.48 0.86
C VAL A 44 8.67 -3.67 0.77
N ILE A 45 9.02 -4.81 1.38
CA ILE A 45 8.14 -5.99 1.40
C ILE A 45 6.81 -5.67 2.08
N SER A 46 6.82 -4.94 3.20
CA SER A 46 5.62 -4.55 3.96
C SER A 46 4.70 -3.63 3.15
N ILE A 47 5.28 -2.66 2.44
CA ILE A 47 4.56 -1.73 1.55
C ILE A 47 3.91 -2.49 0.39
N VAL A 48 4.65 -3.39 -0.26
CA VAL A 48 4.14 -4.20 -1.37
C VAL A 48 3.01 -5.11 -0.90
N PHE A 49 3.17 -5.74 0.28
CA PHE A 49 2.14 -6.57 0.87
C PHE A 49 0.86 -5.78 1.18
N SER A 50 1.01 -4.56 1.70
CA SER A 50 -0.13 -3.66 1.97
C SER A 50 -0.90 -3.33 0.69
N PHE A 51 -0.20 -2.96 -0.39
CA PHE A 51 -0.82 -2.72 -1.70
C PHE A 51 -1.50 -3.98 -2.27
N GLY A 52 -0.88 -5.15 -2.10
CA GLY A 52 -1.47 -6.44 -2.48
C GLY A 52 -2.79 -6.70 -1.75
N ALA A 53 -2.82 -6.49 -0.43
CA ALA A 53 -4.04 -6.64 0.37
C ALA A 53 -5.14 -5.68 -0.08
N PHE A 54 -4.81 -4.41 -0.38
CA PHE A 54 -5.78 -3.45 -0.92
C PHE A 54 -6.36 -3.89 -2.26
N LEU A 55 -5.54 -4.39 -3.18
CA LEU A 55 -6.01 -4.89 -4.47
C LEU A 55 -6.96 -6.07 -4.30
N VAL A 56 -6.61 -7.05 -3.47
CA VAL A 56 -7.48 -8.20 -3.20
C VAL A 56 -8.80 -7.74 -2.58
N PHE A 57 -8.76 -6.85 -1.59
CA PHE A 57 -9.97 -6.30 -0.96
C PHE A 57 -10.84 -5.53 -1.96
N TYR A 58 -10.23 -4.73 -2.84
CA TYR A 58 -10.93 -3.99 -3.88
C TYR A 58 -11.61 -4.92 -4.89
N LEU A 59 -10.93 -6.00 -5.30
CA LEU A 59 -11.51 -7.02 -6.19
C LEU A 59 -12.68 -7.74 -5.52
N LEU A 60 -12.53 -8.14 -4.25
CA LEU A 60 -13.61 -8.72 -3.44
C LEU A 60 -14.81 -7.78 -3.31
N ALA A 61 -14.55 -6.49 -3.08
CA ALA A 61 -15.58 -5.45 -3.05
C ALA A 61 -16.27 -5.29 -4.42
N ALA A 62 -15.51 -5.32 -5.51
CA ALA A 62 -16.06 -5.18 -6.86
C ALA A 62 -16.94 -6.39 -7.26
N ILE A 63 -16.54 -7.62 -6.92
CA ILE A 63 -17.35 -8.81 -7.21
C ILE A 63 -18.64 -8.85 -6.38
N THR A 64 -18.62 -8.40 -5.12
CA THR A 64 -19.86 -8.32 -4.31
C THR A 64 -20.80 -7.24 -4.83
N MET A 65 -20.27 -6.13 -5.37
CA MET A 65 -21.10 -5.05 -5.91
C MET A 65 -21.69 -5.38 -7.29
N LYS A 66 -21.05 -6.24 -8.09
CA LYS A 66 -21.51 -6.56 -9.44
C LYS A 66 -22.70 -7.54 -9.50
N SER A 67 -23.24 -7.98 -8.36
CA SER A 67 -24.34 -8.95 -8.28
C SER A 67 -25.65 -8.35 -7.76
N PRO A 68 -26.76 -8.35 -8.53
CA PRO A 68 -28.11 -8.10 -8.01
C PRO A 68 -28.79 -9.37 -7.44
N ARG A 69 -28.07 -10.26 -6.73
CA ARG A 69 -28.68 -11.45 -6.10
C ARG A 69 -28.67 -11.39 -4.58
N GLN A 70 -29.83 -10.97 -4.05
CA GLN A 70 -30.49 -11.50 -2.85
C GLN A 70 -29.54 -11.95 -1.73
N ILE A 71 -29.01 -11.00 -0.96
CA ILE A 71 -28.69 -11.30 0.44
C ILE A 71 -30.02 -11.07 1.17
N PRO A 72 -30.83 -12.10 1.48
CA PRO A 72 -31.83 -11.92 2.51
C PRO A 72 -31.03 -11.58 3.77
N VAL A 73 -30.99 -10.30 4.11
CA VAL A 73 -30.69 -9.89 5.47
C VAL A 73 -31.74 -10.61 6.31
N ALA A 74 -31.33 -11.69 6.95
CA ALA A 74 -32.12 -12.35 7.96
C ALA A 74 -32.29 -11.32 9.08
N SER A 75 -33.39 -10.57 8.97
CA SER A 75 -34.00 -9.88 10.08
C SER A 75 -34.66 -10.95 10.93
N CYS A 76 -34.03 -11.29 12.05
CA CYS A 76 -34.69 -11.78 13.24
C CYS A 76 -34.31 -10.86 14.38
#